data_AF-A0A3A4JSR4-F1
#
_entry.id   AF-A0A3A4JSR4-F1
#
_cell.length_a   1.000
_cell.length_b   1.000
_cell.length_c   1.000
_cell.angle_alpha   90.00
_cell.angle_beta   90.00
_cell.angle_gamma   90.00
#
_symmetry.space_group_name_H-M   'P 1'
#
loop_
_entity.id
_entity.type
_entity.pdbx_description
1 polymer ?
#
loop_
_entity_poly.entity_id
_entity_poly.type
_entity_poly.pdbx_seq_one_letter_code
_entity_poly.pdbx_strand_id
1 'polypeptide(L)'
;MGHWPIPITVFYEHKKPDFEHEKVSYIDLMADEDLIFFLIDHEWESAANGIQWDDSGKPFANYRYQACKFARKIYALTSPRMEDSDWLIWLDADIETHKDIDDRFFAETCKKEFVASYLGRADWHHSECGFVAYNINKRGDDFLARMRDIYNSGELFDLDEWHDSFVFDHVRKKCEESGLKFLNLSAGVPGNHVWPNTILGEYMSHNKGPELKERAYK
;
A
#
# COMPACT_ATOMS: atom_id res chain seq x y z
N MET A 1 -16.54 10.30 -6.83
CA MET A 1 -16.24 8.99 -7.47
C MET A 1 -16.39 9.00 -9.00
N GLY A 2 -16.34 10.16 -9.67
CA GLY A 2 -16.42 10.26 -11.14
C GLY A 2 -15.08 10.37 -11.87
N HIS A 3 -13.98 10.51 -11.14
CA HIS A 3 -12.68 10.87 -11.72
C HIS A 3 -11.90 9.68 -12.28
N TRP A 4 -12.21 8.44 -11.88
CA TRP A 4 -11.51 7.26 -12.37
C TRP A 4 -12.26 6.66 -13.56
N PRO A 5 -11.61 6.53 -14.74
CA PRO A 5 -12.26 5.98 -15.93
C PRO A 5 -12.37 4.45 -15.87
N ILE A 6 -11.61 3.78 -15.00
CA ILE A 6 -11.49 2.32 -14.87
C ILE A 6 -12.26 1.76 -13.66
N PRO A 7 -12.51 0.44 -13.60
CA PRO A 7 -13.07 -0.22 -12.43
C PRO A 7 -12.20 -0.03 -11.16
N ILE A 8 -12.87 0.05 -10.01
CA ILE A 8 -12.25 0.14 -8.68
C ILE A 8 -12.77 -1.02 -7.84
N THR A 9 -11.85 -1.77 -7.25
CA THR A 9 -12.17 -2.81 -6.27
C THR A 9 -11.91 -2.30 -4.87
N VAL A 10 -12.94 -2.31 -4.02
CA VAL A 10 -12.85 -1.90 -2.62
C VAL A 10 -12.79 -3.13 -1.73
N PHE A 11 -11.67 -3.30 -1.03
CA PHE A 11 -11.56 -4.27 0.04
C PHE A 11 -12.15 -3.69 1.32
N TYR A 12 -13.10 -4.42 1.92
CA TYR A 12 -13.76 -3.99 3.16
C TYR A 12 -13.60 -5.06 4.24
N GLU A 13 -13.74 -4.63 5.49
CA GLU A 13 -13.77 -5.52 6.67
C GLU A 13 -15.10 -5.34 7.38
N HIS A 14 -15.67 -6.45 7.86
CA HIS A 14 -16.88 -6.55 8.68
C HIS A 14 -18.20 -6.09 8.04
N LYS A 15 -18.26 -4.88 7.49
CA LYS A 15 -19.47 -4.30 6.91
C LYS A 15 -19.17 -3.75 5.52
N LYS A 16 -19.82 -4.33 4.50
CA LYS A 16 -19.83 -3.79 3.15
C LYS A 16 -20.36 -2.34 3.16
N PRO A 17 -19.66 -1.37 2.55
CA PRO A 17 -20.18 -0.02 2.37
C PRO A 17 -21.54 -0.01 1.64
N ASP A 18 -22.43 0.86 2.08
CA ASP A 18 -23.74 1.09 1.43
C ASP A 18 -23.58 2.15 0.32
N PHE A 19 -22.83 1.78 -0.70
CA PHE A 19 -22.60 2.58 -1.89
C PHE A 19 -22.55 1.64 -3.10
N GLU A 20 -23.24 2.02 -4.17
CA GLU A 20 -23.36 1.19 -5.38
C GLU A 20 -23.03 2.05 -6.60
N HIS A 21 -22.16 1.55 -7.46
CA HIS A 21 -21.76 2.19 -8.71
C HIS A 21 -21.26 1.14 -9.69
N GLU A 22 -21.55 1.28 -10.98
CA GLU A 22 -21.24 0.26 -12.01
C GLU A 22 -19.75 -0.09 -12.13
N LYS A 23 -18.88 0.85 -11.75
CA LYS A 23 -17.41 0.69 -11.75
C LYS A 23 -16.84 0.29 -10.39
N VAL A 24 -17.66 0.06 -9.39
CA VAL A 24 -17.18 -0.24 -8.02
C VAL A 24 -17.60 -1.64 -7.64
N SER A 25 -16.61 -2.49 -7.36
CA SER A 25 -16.82 -3.82 -6.81
C SER A 25 -16.33 -3.87 -5.36
N TYR A 26 -16.81 -4.86 -4.62
CA TYR A 26 -16.49 -5.03 -3.20
C TYR A 26 -16.02 -6.45 -2.93
N ILE A 27 -14.90 -6.56 -2.22
CA ILE A 27 -14.36 -7.85 -1.76
C ILE A 27 -14.24 -7.81 -0.25
N ASP A 28 -14.82 -8.82 0.41
CA ASP A 28 -14.60 -9.04 1.83
C ASP A 28 -13.16 -9.50 2.06
N LEU A 29 -12.36 -8.64 2.69
CA LEU A 29 -10.98 -8.94 3.00
C LEU A 29 -10.88 -10.08 4.03
N MET A 30 -11.88 -10.20 4.91
CA MET A 30 -11.93 -11.25 5.94
C MET A 30 -12.31 -12.62 5.39
N ALA A 31 -12.49 -12.75 4.08
CA ALA A 31 -12.64 -14.05 3.43
C ALA A 31 -11.29 -14.63 2.96
N ASP A 32 -10.16 -13.94 3.15
CA ASP A 32 -8.81 -14.51 2.91
C ASP A 32 -8.35 -15.30 4.16
N GLU A 33 -8.22 -16.62 4.02
CA GLU A 33 -7.88 -17.52 5.12
C GLU A 33 -6.47 -17.28 5.66
N ASP A 34 -5.50 -17.00 4.78
CA ASP A 34 -4.11 -16.73 5.21
C ASP A 34 -4.04 -15.45 6.05
N LEU A 35 -4.80 -14.42 5.66
CA LEU A 35 -4.90 -13.20 6.48
C LEU A 35 -5.51 -13.52 7.85
N ILE A 36 -6.58 -14.32 7.91
CA ILE A 36 -7.20 -14.70 9.17
C ILE A 36 -6.19 -15.44 10.06
N PHE A 37 -5.46 -16.42 9.52
CA PHE A 37 -4.43 -17.14 10.26
C PHE A 37 -3.34 -16.19 10.76
N PHE A 38 -2.82 -15.31 9.89
CA PHE A 38 -1.83 -14.32 10.28
C PHE A 38 -2.33 -13.41 11.42
N LEU A 39 -3.58 -12.97 11.35
CA LEU A 39 -4.17 -12.11 12.39
C LEU A 39 -4.34 -12.87 13.72
N ILE A 40 -4.87 -14.11 13.70
CA ILE A 40 -5.07 -14.91 14.92
C ILE A 40 -3.74 -15.21 15.61
N ASP A 41 -2.71 -15.56 14.83
CA ASP A 41 -1.39 -15.91 15.39
C ASP A 41 -0.71 -14.71 16.09
N HIS A 42 -1.04 -13.47 15.71
CA HIS A 42 -0.34 -12.27 16.17
C HIS A 42 -1.23 -11.22 16.86
N GLU A 43 -2.56 -11.41 16.95
CA GLU A 43 -3.47 -10.42 17.54
C GLU A 43 -3.19 -10.18 19.03
N TRP A 44 -2.71 -11.20 19.75
CA TRP A 44 -2.39 -11.13 21.18
C TRP A 44 -0.98 -10.58 21.45
N GLU A 45 -0.16 -10.49 20.41
CA GLU A 45 1.21 -10.00 20.53
C GLU A 45 1.22 -8.47 20.50
N SER A 46 1.45 -7.87 21.67
CA SER A 46 1.51 -6.41 21.82
C SER A 46 2.52 -5.79 20.85
N ALA A 47 3.67 -6.44 20.62
CA ALA A 47 4.70 -5.98 19.69
C ALA A 47 4.18 -5.93 18.24
N ALA A 48 3.52 -6.99 17.75
CA ALA A 48 2.97 -7.09 16.39
C ALA A 48 1.80 -6.11 16.14
N ASN A 49 1.22 -5.58 17.22
CA ASN A 49 0.22 -4.52 17.19
C ASN A 49 0.82 -3.12 17.46
N GLY A 50 2.14 -3.00 17.41
CA GLY A 50 2.86 -1.74 17.51
C GLY A 50 3.00 -1.20 18.93
N ILE A 51 2.72 -1.97 19.97
CA ILE A 51 2.98 -1.57 21.36
C ILE A 51 4.42 -1.93 21.72
N GLN A 52 5.22 -0.90 21.93
CA GLN A 52 6.63 -0.96 22.33
C GLN A 52 6.77 -0.43 23.76
N TRP A 53 7.89 -0.73 24.41
CA TRP A 53 8.16 -0.30 25.79
C TRP A 53 9.41 0.55 25.83
N ASP A 54 9.35 1.71 26.50
CA ASP A 54 10.53 2.53 26.74
C ASP A 54 11.38 1.97 27.89
N ASP A 55 12.56 2.55 28.12
CA ASP A 55 13.50 2.11 29.17
C ASP A 55 12.90 2.17 30.59
N SER A 56 11.82 2.94 30.78
CA SER A 56 11.10 3.04 32.05
C SER A 56 10.01 1.98 32.22
N GLY A 57 9.81 1.14 31.20
CA GLY A 57 8.72 0.16 31.18
C GLY A 57 7.36 0.81 30.95
N LYS A 58 7.29 1.94 30.25
CA LYS A 58 6.03 2.55 29.81
C LYS A 58 5.72 2.17 28.36
N PRO A 59 4.48 1.74 28.04
CA PRO A 59 4.12 1.38 26.69
C PRO A 59 3.90 2.63 25.82
N PHE A 60 4.29 2.55 24.56
CA PHE A 60 3.99 3.56 23.53
C PHE A 60 3.67 2.89 22.19
N ALA A 61 2.87 3.57 21.36
CA ALA A 61 2.50 3.08 20.04
C ALA A 61 3.56 3.48 19.00
N ASN A 62 3.96 2.52 18.16
CA ASN A 62 4.88 2.72 17.06
C ASN A 62 4.32 2.01 15.81
N TYR A 63 3.93 2.81 14.82
CA TYR A 63 3.33 2.28 13.59
C TYR A 63 4.27 1.32 12.85
N ARG A 64 5.59 1.47 13.00
CA ARG A 64 6.58 0.65 12.30
C ARG A 64 6.43 -0.84 12.59
N TYR A 65 5.85 -1.18 13.75
CA TYR A 65 5.65 -2.55 14.19
C TYR A 65 4.17 -2.98 14.19
N GLN A 66 3.28 -2.23 13.54
CA GLN A 66 1.86 -2.60 13.42
C GLN A 66 1.63 -3.64 12.31
N ALA A 67 2.29 -4.80 12.40
CA ALA A 67 2.25 -5.88 11.43
C ALA A 67 0.82 -6.28 11.03
N CYS A 68 -0.05 -6.51 12.02
CA CYS A 68 -1.46 -6.89 11.79
C CYS A 68 -2.22 -5.85 10.96
N LYS A 69 -1.99 -4.56 11.23
CA LYS A 69 -2.64 -3.47 10.49
C LYS A 69 -2.19 -3.44 9.04
N PHE A 70 -0.88 -3.53 8.79
CA PHE A 70 -0.32 -3.37 7.45
C PHE A 70 -0.42 -4.63 6.58
N ALA A 71 -0.56 -5.81 7.19
CA ALA A 71 -0.85 -7.07 6.50
C ALA A 71 -2.05 -6.95 5.55
N ARG A 72 -3.14 -6.33 6.00
CA ARG A 72 -4.39 -6.15 5.26
C ARG A 72 -4.20 -5.72 3.81
N LYS A 73 -3.32 -4.75 3.60
CA LYS A 73 -2.99 -4.24 2.26
C LYS A 73 -2.32 -5.31 1.40
N ILE A 74 -1.38 -6.07 1.95
CA ILE A 74 -0.67 -7.11 1.21
C ILE A 74 -1.62 -8.22 0.77
N TYR A 75 -2.52 -8.65 1.66
CA TYR A 75 -3.52 -9.66 1.33
C TYR A 75 -4.58 -9.13 0.35
N ALA A 76 -4.95 -7.85 0.43
CA ALA A 76 -5.81 -7.21 -0.58
C ALA A 76 -5.14 -7.20 -1.97
N LEU A 77 -3.88 -6.77 -2.06
CA LEU A 77 -3.12 -6.69 -3.31
C LEU A 77 -2.88 -8.05 -3.97
N THR A 78 -2.90 -9.12 -3.18
CA THR A 78 -2.57 -10.49 -3.62
C THR A 78 -3.80 -11.40 -3.62
N SER A 79 -4.99 -10.83 -3.47
CA SER A 79 -6.25 -11.57 -3.43
C SER A 79 -6.50 -12.26 -4.77
N PRO A 80 -6.75 -13.59 -4.79
CA PRO A 80 -7.10 -14.32 -6.01
C PRO A 80 -8.50 -13.97 -6.52
N ARG A 81 -9.26 -13.14 -5.79
CA ARG A 81 -10.59 -12.65 -6.19
C ARG A 81 -10.53 -11.34 -7.00
N MET A 82 -9.33 -10.80 -7.20
CA MET A 82 -9.11 -9.66 -8.10
C MET A 82 -9.30 -10.09 -9.55
N GLU A 83 -9.79 -9.16 -10.37
CA GLU A 83 -9.89 -9.37 -11.82
C GLU A 83 -8.50 -9.32 -12.47
N ASP A 84 -8.31 -10.13 -13.51
CA ASP A 84 -7.10 -10.12 -14.33
C ASP A 84 -6.87 -8.74 -14.95
N SER A 85 -5.64 -8.23 -14.82
CA SER A 85 -5.27 -6.91 -15.31
C SER A 85 -3.79 -6.83 -15.66
N ASP A 86 -3.45 -5.96 -16.62
CA ASP A 86 -2.06 -5.65 -16.96
C ASP A 86 -1.35 -4.86 -15.85
N TRP A 87 -2.12 -4.05 -15.13
CA TRP A 87 -1.67 -3.17 -14.07
C TRP A 87 -2.61 -3.22 -12.87
N LEU A 88 -2.03 -3.26 -11.68
CA LEU A 88 -2.74 -3.13 -10.42
C LEU A 88 -2.29 -1.84 -9.74
N ILE A 89 -3.21 -0.91 -9.50
CA ILE A 89 -2.93 0.36 -8.83
C ILE A 89 -3.53 0.33 -7.42
N TRP A 90 -2.68 0.46 -6.40
CA TRP A 90 -3.10 0.65 -5.02
C TRP A 90 -3.40 2.10 -4.72
N LEU A 91 -4.46 2.34 -3.94
CA LEU A 91 -4.79 3.61 -3.33
C LEU A 91 -5.19 3.38 -1.87
N ASP A 92 -4.54 4.07 -0.94
CA ASP A 92 -5.05 4.15 0.44
C ASP A 92 -6.44 4.79 0.48
N ALA A 93 -7.27 4.35 1.42
CA ALA A 93 -8.66 4.79 1.54
C ALA A 93 -8.83 6.27 1.97
N ASP A 94 -7.77 6.94 2.39
CA ASP A 94 -7.73 8.37 2.72
C ASP A 94 -7.18 9.24 1.58
N ILE A 95 -7.14 8.70 0.36
CA ILE A 95 -6.86 9.46 -0.86
C ILE A 95 -8.16 10.03 -1.44
N GLU A 96 -8.15 11.33 -1.73
CA GLU A 96 -9.22 12.02 -2.42
C GLU A 96 -8.76 12.44 -3.81
N THR A 97 -9.37 11.87 -4.85
CA THR A 97 -9.17 12.31 -6.23
C THR A 97 -10.07 13.50 -6.53
N HIS A 98 -9.49 14.62 -6.98
CA HIS A 98 -10.18 15.89 -7.24
C HIS A 98 -10.10 16.34 -8.70
N LYS A 99 -9.47 15.55 -9.57
CA LYS A 99 -9.36 15.79 -11.02
C LYS A 99 -9.55 14.48 -11.76
N ASP A 100 -10.20 14.53 -12.92
CA ASP A 100 -10.36 13.36 -13.79
C ASP A 100 -8.99 12.77 -14.15
N ILE A 101 -8.86 11.46 -13.95
CA ILE A 101 -7.69 10.67 -14.35
C ILE A 101 -7.73 10.49 -15.86
N ASP A 102 -6.69 10.96 -16.53
CA ASP A 102 -6.56 10.97 -17.99
C ASP A 102 -5.39 10.10 -18.48
N ASP A 103 -5.22 10.02 -19.80
CA ASP A 103 -4.15 9.24 -20.42
C ASP A 103 -2.75 9.71 -19.98
N ARG A 104 -2.59 10.98 -19.64
CA ARG A 104 -1.31 11.52 -19.12
C ARG A 104 -0.98 10.87 -17.79
N PHE A 105 -1.94 10.79 -16.87
CA PHE A 105 -1.73 10.13 -15.58
C PHE A 105 -1.21 8.70 -15.77
N PHE A 106 -1.84 7.91 -16.64
CA PHE A 106 -1.40 6.54 -16.90
C PHE A 106 -0.06 6.50 -17.64
N ALA A 107 0.20 7.39 -18.60
CA ALA A 107 1.49 7.44 -19.29
C ALA A 107 2.67 7.76 -18.34
N GLU A 108 2.43 8.55 -17.30
CA GLU A 108 3.45 8.89 -16.31
C GLU A 108 3.60 7.83 -15.21
N THR A 109 2.51 7.18 -14.79
CA THR A 109 2.50 6.22 -13.67
C THR A 109 2.62 4.76 -14.09
N CYS A 110 2.33 4.41 -15.33
CA CYS A 110 2.25 3.02 -15.81
C CYS A 110 3.24 2.74 -16.95
N LYS A 111 4.52 3.01 -16.71
CA LYS A 111 5.60 2.82 -17.70
C LYS A 111 6.02 1.35 -17.80
N LYS A 112 5.89 0.77 -19.00
CA LYS A 112 5.98 -0.69 -19.26
C LYS A 112 7.34 -1.31 -18.93
N GLU A 113 8.41 -0.53 -18.89
CA GLU A 113 9.76 -1.00 -18.58
C GLU A 113 10.01 -1.21 -17.08
N PHE A 114 9.11 -0.75 -16.21
CA PHE A 114 9.23 -0.84 -14.76
C PHE A 114 8.29 -1.89 -14.17
N VAL A 115 8.74 -2.53 -13.08
CA VAL A 115 7.97 -3.49 -12.28
C VAL A 115 6.87 -2.79 -11.49
N ALA A 116 7.20 -1.64 -10.89
CA ALA A 116 6.22 -0.80 -10.22
C ALA A 116 6.65 0.68 -10.22
N SER A 117 5.66 1.55 -10.08
CA SER A 117 5.82 2.98 -9.84
C SER A 117 5.43 3.32 -8.42
N TYR A 118 6.26 4.10 -7.73
CA TYR A 118 6.14 4.35 -6.30
C TYR A 118 6.63 5.75 -5.93
N LEU A 119 6.39 6.16 -4.68
CA LEU A 119 6.92 7.39 -4.11
C LEU A 119 8.08 7.09 -3.16
N GLY A 120 9.32 7.33 -3.60
CA GLY A 120 10.49 7.33 -2.72
C GLY A 120 10.57 8.60 -1.86
N ARG A 121 11.30 8.55 -0.74
CA ARG A 121 11.57 9.71 0.11
C ARG A 121 13.07 9.83 0.37
N ALA A 122 13.65 10.98 0.06
CA ALA A 122 15.08 11.21 0.23
C ALA A 122 15.49 11.29 1.71
N ASP A 123 14.64 11.95 2.52
CA ASP A 123 14.92 12.24 3.94
C ASP A 123 14.19 11.27 4.89
N TRP A 124 13.84 10.08 4.42
CA TRP A 124 13.12 9.07 5.20
C TRP A 124 13.57 7.65 4.83
N HIS A 125 13.48 6.74 5.79
CA HIS A 125 14.07 5.40 5.69
C HIS A 125 13.20 4.37 4.95
N HIS A 126 12.01 4.77 4.50
CA HIS A 126 11.15 3.97 3.63
C HIS A 126 10.32 4.84 2.69
N SER A 127 9.74 4.23 1.66
CA SER A 127 8.86 4.80 0.65
C SER A 127 7.45 5.13 1.17
N GLU A 128 6.72 5.99 0.44
CA GLU A 128 5.29 6.25 0.66
C GLU A 128 4.45 5.34 -0.23
N CYS A 129 3.90 4.27 0.33
CA CYS A 129 3.15 3.31 -0.47
C CYS A 129 1.65 3.59 -0.55
N GLY A 130 1.16 4.78 -0.17
CA GLY A 130 -0.26 5.12 -0.30
C GLY A 130 -0.76 5.06 -1.76
N PHE A 131 0.16 5.25 -2.71
CA PHE A 131 -0.01 4.92 -4.11
C PHE A 131 1.13 4.00 -4.55
N VAL A 132 0.80 2.90 -5.22
CA VAL A 132 1.77 2.08 -5.95
C VAL A 132 1.07 1.51 -7.20
N ALA A 133 1.69 1.64 -8.37
CA ALA A 133 1.21 1.00 -9.59
C ALA A 133 2.12 -0.18 -9.94
N TYR A 134 1.60 -1.41 -9.87
CA TYR A 134 2.30 -2.66 -10.17
C TYR A 134 2.02 -3.10 -11.60
N ASN A 135 3.07 -3.42 -12.35
CA ASN A 135 2.98 -3.91 -13.72
C ASN A 135 3.00 -5.44 -13.71
N ILE A 136 1.82 -6.05 -13.82
CA ILE A 136 1.67 -7.51 -13.75
C ILE A 136 2.44 -8.17 -14.90
N ASN A 137 2.45 -7.57 -16.08
CA ASN A 137 3.23 -8.04 -17.23
C ASN A 137 4.76 -7.85 -17.08
N LYS A 138 5.23 -7.18 -16.03
CA LYS A 138 6.64 -6.93 -15.76
C LYS A 138 7.03 -7.44 -14.37
N ARG A 139 6.71 -8.70 -14.06
CA ARG A 139 7.06 -9.37 -12.79
C ARG A 139 6.40 -8.72 -11.55
N GLY A 140 5.39 -7.88 -11.74
CA GLY A 140 4.65 -7.26 -10.64
C GLY A 140 3.89 -8.29 -9.82
N ASP A 141 3.41 -9.36 -10.45
CA ASP A 141 2.84 -10.55 -9.81
C ASP A 141 3.85 -11.25 -8.88
N ASP A 142 5.04 -11.57 -9.37
CA ASP A 142 6.10 -12.19 -8.58
C ASP A 142 6.54 -11.29 -7.42
N PHE A 143 6.58 -9.98 -7.65
CA PHE A 143 6.88 -8.99 -6.62
C PHE A 143 5.83 -9.01 -5.50
N LEU A 144 4.54 -8.99 -5.86
CA LEU A 144 3.43 -9.06 -4.91
C LEU A 144 3.39 -10.40 -4.18
N ALA A 145 3.60 -11.51 -4.88
CA ALA A 145 3.71 -12.84 -4.29
C ALA A 145 4.82 -12.90 -3.24
N ARG A 146 6.00 -12.35 -3.57
CA ARG A 146 7.11 -12.28 -2.61
C ARG A 146 6.77 -11.43 -1.39
N MET A 147 6.04 -10.31 -1.56
CA MET A 147 5.56 -9.53 -0.43
C MET A 147 4.62 -10.35 0.45
N ARG A 148 3.65 -11.09 -0.11
CA ARG A 148 2.76 -11.99 0.66
C ARG A 148 3.55 -13.07 1.40
N ASP A 149 4.53 -13.68 0.75
CA ASP A 149 5.37 -14.74 1.32
C ASP A 149 6.13 -14.27 2.58
N ILE A 150 6.56 -13.01 2.63
CA ILE A 150 7.20 -12.44 3.84
C ILE A 150 6.26 -12.51 5.05
N TYR A 151 4.96 -12.28 4.85
CA TYR A 151 3.95 -12.39 5.91
C TYR A 151 3.64 -13.86 6.22
N ASN A 152 3.39 -14.67 5.19
CA ASN A 152 3.04 -16.09 5.35
C ASN A 152 4.14 -16.93 6.02
N SER A 153 5.41 -16.60 5.78
CA SER A 153 6.55 -17.36 6.32
C SER A 153 7.03 -16.89 7.70
N GLY A 154 6.56 -15.73 8.19
CA GLY A 154 7.09 -15.08 9.39
C GLY A 154 8.42 -14.33 9.19
N GLU A 155 9.01 -14.33 7.98
CA GLU A 155 10.22 -13.54 7.66
C GLU A 155 10.07 -12.06 8.01
N LEU A 156 8.84 -11.55 8.02
CA LEU A 156 8.50 -10.20 8.46
C LEU A 156 9.18 -9.82 9.79
N PHE A 157 9.23 -10.74 10.75
CA PHE A 157 9.75 -10.48 12.09
C PHE A 157 11.28 -10.49 12.19
N ASP A 158 11.96 -10.90 11.12
CA ASP A 158 13.41 -10.76 10.96
C ASP A 158 13.80 -9.41 10.34
N LEU A 159 12.82 -8.59 9.92
CA LEU A 159 13.03 -7.26 9.35
C LEU A 159 13.07 -6.15 10.42
N ASP A 160 13.73 -5.04 10.09
CA ASP A 160 13.83 -3.88 11.00
C ASP A 160 12.47 -3.21 11.27
N GLU A 161 11.55 -3.24 10.30
CA GLU A 161 10.18 -2.70 10.44
C GLU A 161 9.16 -3.63 9.74
N TRP A 162 7.94 -3.71 10.28
CA TRP A 162 6.93 -4.72 9.94
C TRP A 162 5.74 -4.16 9.14
N HIS A 163 5.87 -2.95 8.62
CA HIS A 163 4.82 -2.31 7.82
C HIS A 163 5.05 -2.47 6.31
N ASP A 164 3.97 -2.34 5.55
CA ASP A 164 3.91 -2.58 4.10
C ASP A 164 4.99 -1.83 3.32
N SER A 165 5.23 -0.56 3.64
CA SER A 165 6.18 0.27 2.91
C SER A 165 7.64 -0.15 3.14
N PHE A 166 7.97 -0.69 4.32
CA PHE A 166 9.31 -1.23 4.58
C PHE A 166 9.51 -2.54 3.83
N VAL A 167 8.52 -3.44 3.90
CA VAL A 167 8.51 -4.70 3.15
C VAL A 167 8.63 -4.42 1.64
N PHE A 168 7.92 -3.42 1.13
CA PHE A 168 8.00 -2.99 -0.27
C PHE A 168 9.44 -2.63 -0.64
N ASP A 169 10.09 -1.76 0.13
CA ASP A 169 11.48 -1.36 -0.14
C ASP A 169 12.47 -2.52 0.02
N HIS A 170 12.22 -3.41 0.98
CA HIS A 170 13.04 -4.60 1.19
C HIS A 170 13.03 -5.51 -0.05
N VAL A 171 11.84 -5.83 -0.59
CA VAL A 171 11.72 -6.65 -1.80
C VAL A 171 12.23 -5.88 -3.02
N ARG A 172 11.90 -4.59 -3.15
CA ARG A 172 12.32 -3.74 -4.27
C ARG A 172 13.82 -3.70 -4.43
N LYS A 173 14.57 -3.47 -3.35
CA LYS A 173 16.03 -3.40 -3.37
C LYS A 173 16.64 -4.72 -3.88
N LYS A 174 16.16 -5.87 -3.39
CA LYS A 174 16.58 -7.20 -3.88
C LYS A 174 16.27 -7.39 -5.38
N CYS A 175 15.10 -6.94 -5.84
CA CYS A 175 14.75 -6.96 -7.26
C CYS A 175 15.66 -6.06 -8.11
N GLU A 176 15.99 -4.86 -7.63
CA GLU A 176 16.91 -3.93 -8.32
C GLU A 176 18.33 -4.51 -8.45
N GLU A 177 18.82 -5.21 -7.43
CA GLU A 177 20.09 -5.97 -7.49
C GLU A 177 20.07 -7.03 -8.60
N SER A 178 18.92 -7.62 -8.89
CA SER A 178 18.73 -8.56 -10.00
C SER A 178 18.53 -7.90 -11.38
N GLY A 179 18.59 -6.57 -11.45
CA GLY A 179 18.46 -5.79 -12.69
C GLY A 179 17.03 -5.38 -13.06
N LEU A 180 16.04 -5.64 -12.20
CA LEU A 180 14.70 -5.11 -12.37
C LEU A 180 14.66 -3.59 -12.10
N LYS A 181 13.71 -2.89 -12.70
CA LYS A 181 13.62 -1.42 -12.63
C LYS A 181 12.32 -1.02 -11.95
N PHE A 182 12.39 0.01 -11.11
CA PHE A 182 11.23 0.64 -10.47
C PHE A 182 11.22 2.14 -10.75
N LEU A 183 10.02 2.70 -10.98
CA LEU A 183 9.86 4.11 -11.29
C LEU A 183 9.58 4.89 -10.01
N ASN A 184 10.55 5.66 -9.55
CA ASN A 184 10.34 6.60 -8.45
C ASN A 184 9.70 7.90 -8.98
N LEU A 185 8.40 8.08 -8.73
CA LEU A 185 7.62 9.25 -9.18
C LEU A 185 8.00 10.53 -8.44
N SER A 186 8.64 10.41 -7.28
CA SER A 186 9.16 11.52 -6.48
C SER A 186 10.69 11.65 -6.57
N ALA A 187 11.31 11.11 -7.62
CA ALA A 187 12.74 11.30 -7.85
C ALA A 187 13.09 12.79 -7.91
N GLY A 188 14.02 13.23 -7.06
CA GLY A 188 14.43 14.63 -6.96
C GLY A 188 13.52 15.52 -6.11
N VAL A 189 12.44 14.99 -5.54
CA VAL A 189 11.59 15.71 -4.58
C VAL A 189 12.21 15.62 -3.18
N PRO A 190 12.54 16.76 -2.53
CA PRO A 190 13.12 16.76 -1.18
C PRO A 190 12.05 16.52 -0.11
N GLY A 191 12.50 16.14 1.10
CA GLY A 191 11.65 15.98 2.27
C GLY A 191 10.90 14.64 2.32
N ASN A 192 10.03 14.53 3.32
CA ASN A 192 9.20 13.36 3.55
C ASN A 192 7.74 13.52 3.05
N HIS A 193 7.34 14.75 2.69
CA HIS A 193 6.02 15.08 2.18
C HIS A 193 6.05 15.20 0.65
N VAL A 194 6.34 14.08 0.00
CA VAL A 194 6.67 14.05 -1.43
C VAL A 194 5.43 14.10 -2.31
N TRP A 195 4.30 13.53 -1.85
CA TRP A 195 3.08 13.36 -2.64
C TRP A 195 2.62 14.60 -3.43
N PRO A 196 2.46 15.79 -2.83
CA PRO A 196 1.89 16.94 -3.55
C PRO A 196 2.81 17.48 -4.64
N ASN A 197 4.09 17.11 -4.61
CA ASN A 197 5.11 17.60 -5.54
C ASN A 197 5.38 16.58 -6.66
N THR A 198 4.38 15.76 -7.00
CA THR A 198 4.45 14.71 -8.02
C THR A 198 3.23 14.77 -8.93
N ILE A 199 3.21 13.96 -9.98
CA ILE A 199 2.02 13.79 -10.83
C ILE A 199 0.77 13.43 -10.01
N LEU A 200 0.92 12.73 -8.88
CA LEU A 200 -0.23 12.38 -8.02
C LEU A 200 -0.86 13.63 -7.41
N GLY A 201 -0.05 14.58 -6.94
CA GLY A 201 -0.53 15.84 -6.36
C GLY A 201 -1.32 16.72 -7.34
N GLU A 202 -1.15 16.53 -8.65
CA GLU A 202 -1.95 17.23 -9.66
C GLU A 202 -3.40 16.70 -9.74
N TYR A 203 -3.65 15.45 -9.30
CA TYR A 203 -4.94 14.77 -9.46
C TYR A 203 -5.63 14.38 -8.16
N MET A 204 -4.85 14.15 -7.10
CA MET A 204 -5.35 13.63 -5.84
C MET A 204 -4.55 14.12 -4.62
N SER A 205 -5.24 14.26 -3.50
CA SER A 205 -4.67 14.57 -2.19
C SER A 205 -4.63 13.33 -1.31
N HIS A 206 -3.56 13.18 -0.50
CA HIS A 206 -3.44 12.12 0.49
C HIS A 206 -3.67 12.72 1.89
N ASN A 207 -4.81 12.41 2.51
CA ASN A 207 -5.24 12.98 3.80
C ASN A 207 -4.57 12.28 4.99
N LYS A 208 -3.23 12.26 4.98
CA LYS A 208 -2.41 11.52 5.94
C LYS A 208 -2.37 12.20 7.32
N GLY A 209 -2.69 11.44 8.36
CA GLY A 209 -2.55 11.85 9.76
C GLY A 209 -3.88 12.08 10.49
N PRO A 210 -3.88 12.09 11.84
CA PRO A 210 -5.10 12.08 12.65
C PRO A 210 -6.01 13.29 12.41
N GLU A 211 -5.42 14.49 12.29
CA GLU A 211 -6.15 15.75 12.19
C GLU A 211 -6.86 15.94 10.83
N LEU A 212 -6.29 15.39 9.76
CA LEU A 212 -6.89 15.46 8.42
C LEU A 212 -7.99 14.39 8.26
N LYS A 213 -7.85 13.23 8.91
CA LYS A 213 -8.88 12.19 8.93
C LYS A 213 -10.17 12.69 9.58
N GLU A 214 -10.11 13.42 10.69
CA GLU A 214 -11.31 14.00 11.33
C GLU A 214 -12.09 15.00 10.44
N ARG A 215 -11.44 15.60 9.44
CA ARG A 215 -12.10 16.52 8.50
C ARG A 215 -12.75 15.81 7.33
N ALA A 216 -12.23 14.66 6.89
CA ALA A 216 -12.75 13.88 5.78
C ALA A 216 -14.03 13.09 6.13
N TYR A 217 -14.28 12.83 7.42
CA TYR A 217 -15.46 12.10 7.92
C TYR A 217 -16.53 13.01 8.56
N LYS A 218 -16.50 14.32 8.29
CA LYS A 218 -17.58 15.27 8.64
C LYS A 218 -18.36 15.64 7.40
#